data_AF-A0A382SKH4-F1
#
_entry.id   AF-A0A382SKH4-F1
#
_cell.length_a   1.000
_cell.length_b   1.000
_cell.length_c   1.000
_cell.angle_alpha   90.00
_cell.angle_beta   90.00
_cell.angle_gamma   90.00
#
_symmetry.space_group_name_H-M   'P 1'
#
loop_
_entity.id
_entity.type
_entity.pdbx_description
1 polymer ?
#
loop_
_entity_poly.entity_id
_entity_poly.type
_entity_poly.pdbx_seq_one_letter_code
_entity_poly.pdbx_strand_id
1 'polypeptide(L)' 'MLSSQEYKDLEKKYYMQVVNRMPPVLIKGKGTIVTDTDGNDYLDFTAG' A
#
# COMPACT_ATOMS: atom_id res chain seq x y z
N MET A 1 11.32 3.24 7.88
CA MET A 1 9.98 3.49 7.30
C MET A 1 8.95 3.16 8.37
N LEU A 2 7.74 3.72 8.27
CA LEU A 2 6.63 3.30 9.12
C LEU A 2 6.21 1.87 8.75
N SER A 3 5.63 1.15 9.69
CA SER A 3 5.03 -0.17 9.48
C SER A 3 3.72 -0.08 8.69
N SER A 4 3.29 -1.22 8.13
CA SER A 4 1.95 -1.41 7.53
C SER A 4 0.84 -0.82 8.39
N GLN A 5 0.87 -1.05 9.71
CA GLN A 5 -0.18 -0.62 10.63
C GLN A 5 -0.16 0.89 10.87
N GLU A 6 1.02 1.48 11.05
CA GLU A 6 1.16 2.93 11.23
C GLU A 6 0.64 3.71 10.02
N TYR A 7 0.88 3.22 8.79
CA TYR A 7 0.29 3.84 7.59
C TYR A 7 -1.24 3.75 7.59
N LYS A 8 -1.81 2.60 7.97
CA LYS A 8 -3.27 2.41 8.07
C LYS A 8 -3.89 3.31 9.14
N ASP A 9 -3.21 3.53 10.26
CA ASP A 9 -3.67 4.41 11.33
C ASP A 9 -3.64 5.89 10.90
N LEU A 10 -2.59 6.30 10.18
CA LEU A 10 -2.53 7.64 9.58
C LEU A 10 -3.65 7.84 8.55
N GLU A 11 -3.86 6.87 7.66
CA GLU A 11 -4.94 6.92 6.68
C GLU A 11 -6.30 7.03 7.37
N LYS A 12 -6.58 6.20 8.36
CA LYS A 12 -7.83 6.25 9.13
C LYS A 12 -8.07 7.60 9.79
N LYS A 13 -7.01 8.26 10.25
CA LYS A 13 -7.09 9.56 10.95
C LYS A 13 -7.27 10.74 9.98
N TYR A 14 -6.62 10.71 8.83
CA TYR A 14 -6.46 11.90 7.99
C TYR A 14 -7.10 11.78 6.59
N TYR A 15 -7.36 10.57 6.09
CA TYR A 15 -7.93 10.35 4.77
C TYR A 15 -9.43 10.06 4.84
N MET A 16 -10.21 10.76 4.00
CA MET A 16 -11.64 10.50 3.85
C MET A 16 -11.86 9.17 3.11
N GLN A 17 -12.49 8.22 3.79
CA GLN A 17 -12.66 6.85 3.31
C GLN A 17 -13.79 6.74 2.27
N VAL A 18 -13.47 6.99 1.00
CA VAL A 18 -14.39 6.85 -0.15
C VAL A 18 -14.22 5.54 -0.93
N VAL A 19 -13.21 4.74 -0.57
CA VAL A 19 -12.88 3.44 -1.19
C VAL A 19 -12.44 2.46 -0.12
N ASN A 20 -12.62 1.16 -0.40
CA ASN A 20 -12.01 0.11 0.40
C ASN A 20 -10.60 -0.16 -0.12
N ARG A 21 -9.59 0.02 0.72
CA ARG A 21 -8.19 -0.26 0.37
C ARG A 21 -7.92 -1.75 0.28
N MET A 22 -7.04 -2.13 -0.64
CA MET A 22 -6.42 -3.45 -0.61
C MET A 22 -5.56 -3.60 0.66
N PRO A 23 -5.42 -4.82 1.22
CA PRO A 23 -4.65 -5.03 2.45
C PRO A 23 -3.17 -4.59 2.43
N PRO A 24 -2.40 -4.75 1.33
CA PRO A 24 -0.98 -4.36 1.29
C PRO A 24 -0.79 -2.85 1.20
N VAL A 25 0.25 -2.33 1.89
CA VAL A 25 0.69 -0.94 1.78
C VAL A 25 1.93 -0.90 0.89
N LEU A 26 1.77 -0.40 -0.35
CA LEU A 26 2.84 -0.36 -1.34
C LEU A 26 3.77 0.85 -1.13
N ILE A 27 5.09 0.63 -1.17
CA ILE A 27 6.11 1.67 -0.96
C ILE A 27 6.99 1.93 -2.20
N LYS A 28 6.97 1.01 -3.18
CA LYS A 28 7.79 1.11 -4.39
C LYS A 28 7.12 0.39 -5.56
N GLY A 29 7.29 0.93 -6.76
CA GLY A 29 6.97 0.26 -8.02
C GLY A 29 8.17 0.22 -8.95
N LYS A 30 8.34 -0.87 -9.69
CA LYS A 30 9.34 -1.04 -10.76
C LYS A 30 8.80 -1.93 -11.87
N GLY A 31 8.46 -1.35 -13.01
CA GLY A 31 7.83 -2.08 -14.11
C GLY A 31 6.50 -2.69 -13.64
N THR A 32 6.32 -4.00 -13.84
CA THR A 32 5.12 -4.74 -13.40
C THR A 32 5.19 -5.23 -11.96
N ILE A 33 6.20 -4.82 -11.18
CA ILE A 33 6.39 -5.26 -9.78
C ILE A 33 6.16 -4.10 -8.82
N VAL A 34 5.43 -4.36 -7.74
CA VAL A 34 5.26 -3.47 -6.59
C VAL A 34 5.75 -4.14 -5.31
N THR A 35 6.36 -3.36 -4.43
CA THR A 35 6.90 -3.85 -3.14
C THR A 35 6.11 -3.22 -1.99
N ASP A 36 5.69 -4.03 -1.02
CA ASP A 36 5.03 -3.56 0.20
C ASP A 36 6.02 -3.12 1.30
N THR A 37 5.49 -2.57 2.39
CA THR A 37 6.28 -2.14 3.56
C THR A 37 7.01 -3.28 4.28
N ASP A 38 6.56 -4.53 4.09
CA ASP A 38 7.12 -5.71 4.74
C ASP A 38 8.23 -6.36 3.88
N GLY A 39 8.43 -5.83 2.66
CA GLY A 39 9.46 -6.26 1.71
C GLY A 39 8.99 -7.34 0.72
N ASN A 40 7.69 -7.62 0.65
CA ASN A 40 7.13 -8.57 -0.30
C ASN A 40 6.93 -7.91 -1.67
N ASP A 41 7.28 -8.65 -2.73
CA ASP A 41 7.09 -8.23 -4.12
C ASP A 41 5.85 -8.90 -4.72
N TYR A 42 5.08 -8.11 -5.49
CA TYR A 42 3.86 -8.54 -6.17
C TYR A 42 3.87 -8.11 -7.63
N LEU A 43 3.25 -8.93 -8.50
CA LEU A 43 2.90 -8.51 -9.84
C LEU A 43 1.67 -7.59 -9.80
N ASP A 44 1.77 -6.42 -10.41
CA ASP A 44 0.66 -5.48 -10.53
C ASP A 44 -0.21 -5.84 -11.73
N PHE A 45 -1.34 -6.48 -11.45
CA PHE A 45 -2.39 -6.82 -12.42
C PHE A 45 -3.49 -5.75 -12.53
N THR A 46 -3.42 -4.69 -11.74
CA THR A 46 -4.36 -3.56 -11.81
C THR A 46 -3.84 -2.48 -12.74
N ALA A 47 -2.53 -2.21 -12.68
CA ALA A 47 -1.83 -1.22 -13.49
C ALA A 47 -2.36 0.23 -13.37
N GLY A 48 -2.97 0.56 -12.21
CA GLY A 48 -3.50 1.89 -11.91
C GLY A 48 -4.82 2.20 -12.61
#